data_AF-A0A1X1TPX2-F1
#
_entry.id   AF-A0A1X1TPX2-F1
#
_cell.length_a   1.000
_cell.length_b   1.000
_cell.length_c   1.000
_cell.angle_alpha   90.00
_cell.angle_beta   90.00
_cell.angle_gamma   90.00
#
_symmetry.space_group_name_H-M   'P 1'
#
loop_
_entity.id
_entity.type
_entity.pdbx_description
1 polymer ?
#
loop_
_entity_poly.entity_id
_entity_poly.type
_entity_poly.pdbx_seq_one_letter_code
_entity_poly.pdbx_strand_id
1 'polypeptide(L)'
;MNKMIIGSVAAVSAAIALAAEGHADTAFIRCPSGFTGVATTVTSCEFADSVRSSWGATIANGGNGSLINAFSPVTLQFYLMHCNPNGTVHLNTGETKYAALCVGGNDAEVVFW
;
A
#
# COMPACT_ATOMS: atom_id res chain seq x y z
N MET A 1 -4.40 -46.65 42.15
CA MET A 1 -3.56 -47.10 41.01
C MET A 1 -4.46 -47.27 39.80
N ASN A 2 -4.65 -46.23 38.99
CA ASN A 2 -5.24 -46.37 37.65
C ASN A 2 -4.32 -45.66 36.65
N LYS A 3 -3.79 -46.45 35.72
CA LYS A 3 -3.05 -46.01 34.53
C LYS A 3 -4.03 -45.54 33.46
N MET A 4 -3.46 -44.94 32.42
CA MET A 4 -3.97 -44.70 31.04
C MET A 4 -4.54 -43.29 30.79
N ILE A 5 -4.38 -42.64 29.63
CA ILE A 5 -3.63 -42.89 28.38
C ILE A 5 -3.51 -41.52 27.65
N ILE A 6 -2.43 -41.42 26.88
CA ILE A 6 -2.11 -40.54 25.74
C ILE A 6 -3.33 -39.93 25.02
N GLY A 7 -3.28 -38.62 24.75
CA GLY A 7 -4.17 -37.94 23.81
C GLY A 7 -3.50 -36.72 23.20
N SER A 8 -2.95 -36.89 22.01
CA SER A 8 -2.46 -35.85 21.10
C SER A 8 -3.58 -34.90 20.65
N VAL A 9 -3.24 -33.87 19.87
CA VAL A 9 -4.09 -32.89 19.12
C VAL A 9 -4.03 -31.49 19.77
N ALA A 10 -3.74 -30.36 19.10
CA ALA A 10 -3.58 -30.01 17.69
C ALA A 10 -2.54 -28.89 17.54
N ALA A 11 -1.79 -28.87 16.44
CA ALA A 11 -1.11 -27.67 15.99
C ALA A 11 -2.18 -26.66 15.53
N VAL A 12 -2.31 -25.54 16.26
CA VAL A 12 -3.16 -24.42 15.85
C VAL A 12 -2.43 -23.67 14.75
N SER A 13 -2.74 -23.97 13.50
CA SER A 13 -2.36 -23.13 12.36
C SER A 13 -3.20 -21.86 12.42
N ALA A 14 -2.67 -20.81 13.03
CA ALA A 14 -3.23 -19.48 12.91
C ALA A 14 -2.97 -18.99 11.49
N ALA A 15 -3.94 -19.20 10.59
CA ALA A 15 -4.00 -18.47 9.34
C ALA A 15 -4.27 -17.00 9.69
N ILE A 16 -3.22 -16.19 9.77
CA ILE A 16 -3.35 -14.74 9.71
C ILE A 16 -3.84 -14.43 8.30
N ALA A 17 -5.15 -14.35 8.13
CA ALA A 17 -5.74 -13.64 7.02
C ALA A 17 -5.24 -12.20 7.16
N LEU A 18 -4.27 -11.81 6.32
CA LEU A 18 -4.08 -10.41 6.00
C LEU A 18 -5.40 -10.00 5.36
N ALA A 19 -6.27 -9.38 6.15
CA ALA A 19 -7.38 -8.63 5.60
C ALA A 19 -6.72 -7.58 4.69
N ALA A 20 -6.79 -7.82 3.37
CA ALA A 20 -6.81 -6.71 2.45
C ALA A 20 -8.07 -5.94 2.83
N GLU A 21 -7.91 -4.90 3.65
CA GLU A 21 -8.96 -3.92 3.86
C GLU A 21 -9.31 -3.41 2.47
N GLY A 22 -10.42 -3.90 1.93
CA GLY A 22 -11.01 -3.40 0.71
C GLY A 22 -11.46 -1.99 1.01
N HIS A 23 -10.59 -1.02 0.76
CA HIS A 23 -10.90 0.40 0.82
C HIS A 23 -12.11 0.64 -0.10
N ALA A 24 -13.24 1.03 0.51
CA ALA A 24 -14.53 1.15 -0.14
C ALA A 24 -14.43 2.07 -1.37
N ASP A 25 -14.67 1.52 -2.57
CA ASP A 25 -15.18 2.07 -3.86
C ASP A 25 -14.98 3.56 -4.20
N THR A 26 -14.08 4.28 -3.54
CA THR A 26 -13.85 5.70 -3.77
C THR A 26 -12.78 5.80 -4.82
N ALA A 27 -13.19 6.22 -6.01
CA ALA A 27 -12.30 6.31 -7.14
C ALA A 27 -11.14 7.27 -6.85
N PHE A 28 -9.91 6.83 -7.11
CA PHE A 28 -8.72 7.64 -6.94
C PHE A 28 -8.73 8.84 -7.89
N ILE A 29 -8.35 10.00 -7.39
CA ILE A 29 -8.23 11.20 -8.20
C ILE A 29 -6.92 11.11 -8.98
N ARG A 30 -7.01 11.08 -10.31
CA ARG A 30 -5.83 11.08 -11.19
C ARG A 30 -5.05 12.40 -11.05
N CYS A 31 -3.75 12.29 -10.84
CA CYS A 31 -2.86 13.45 -10.78
C CYS A 31 -2.45 13.95 -12.17
N PRO A 32 -2.09 15.24 -12.32
CA PRO A 32 -1.71 15.84 -13.61
C PRO A 32 -0.52 15.16 -14.30
N SER A 33 0.35 14.48 -13.54
CA SER A 33 1.47 13.72 -14.08
C SER A 33 1.03 12.55 -14.96
N GLY A 34 -0.21 12.05 -14.79
CA GLY A 34 -0.77 10.96 -15.56
C GLY A 34 -0.34 9.55 -15.13
N PHE A 35 0.52 9.43 -14.11
CA PHE A 35 1.07 8.15 -13.61
C PHE A 35 0.75 7.87 -12.14
N THR A 36 0.07 8.80 -11.47
CA THR A 36 -0.24 8.69 -10.04
C THR A 36 -1.67 9.12 -9.75
N GLY A 37 -2.18 8.72 -8.59
CA GLY A 37 -3.46 9.14 -8.06
C GLY A 37 -3.50 9.13 -6.53
N VAL A 38 -4.49 9.81 -5.96
CA VAL A 38 -4.68 9.95 -4.52
C VAL A 38 -6.12 9.66 -4.11
N ALA A 39 -6.34 9.05 -2.95
CA ALA A 39 -7.70 8.73 -2.49
C ALA A 39 -8.38 9.92 -1.78
N THR A 40 -7.59 10.83 -1.21
CA THR A 40 -8.08 11.89 -0.31
C THR A 40 -7.52 13.26 -0.68
N THR A 41 -8.23 14.32 -0.30
CA THR A 41 -7.74 15.70 -0.47
C THR A 41 -6.59 16.06 0.48
N VAL A 42 -6.32 15.23 1.49
CA VAL A 42 -5.18 15.45 2.40
C VAL A 42 -3.86 15.03 1.76
N THR A 43 -3.91 14.21 0.71
CA THR A 43 -2.72 13.75 -0.02
C THR A 43 -2.55 14.58 -1.29
N SER A 44 -1.43 15.29 -1.39
CA SER A 44 -1.09 16.11 -2.56
C SER A 44 -0.55 15.26 -3.72
N CYS A 45 -0.83 15.65 -4.96
CA CYS A 45 -0.29 14.97 -6.15
C CYS A 45 1.25 15.01 -6.24
N GLU A 46 1.86 16.09 -5.76
CA GLU A 46 3.31 16.23 -5.68
C GLU A 46 3.93 15.17 -4.77
N PHE A 47 3.26 14.86 -3.65
CA PHE A 47 3.67 13.76 -2.80
C PHE A 47 3.45 12.40 -3.48
N ALA A 48 2.34 12.20 -4.18
CA ALA A 48 2.08 10.96 -4.92
C ALA A 48 3.17 10.65 -5.97
N ASP A 49 3.62 11.67 -6.70
CA ASP A 49 4.72 11.55 -7.67
C ASP A 49 6.05 11.22 -6.98
N SER A 50 6.30 11.80 -5.80
CA SER A 50 7.48 11.49 -4.99
C SER A 50 7.46 10.06 -4.46
N VAL A 51 6.31 9.55 -4.01
CA VAL A 51 6.12 8.15 -3.59
C VAL A 51 6.48 7.19 -4.73
N ARG A 52 6.00 7.45 -5.94
CA ARG A 52 6.35 6.65 -7.13
C ARG A 52 7.86 6.67 -7.41
N SER A 53 8.49 7.85 -7.30
CA SER A 53 9.94 8.00 -7.48
C SER A 53 10.73 7.23 -6.43
N SER A 54 10.36 7.35 -5.15
CA SER A 54 10.99 6.61 -4.05
C SER A 54 10.84 5.10 -4.21
N TRP A 55 9.67 4.63 -4.64
CA TRP A 55 9.46 3.22 -4.95
C TRP A 55 10.41 2.72 -6.03
N GLY A 56 10.49 3.43 -7.16
CA GLY A 56 11.42 3.10 -8.25
C GLY A 56 12.88 3.07 -7.79
N ALA A 57 13.28 4.04 -6.96
CA ALA A 57 14.61 4.08 -6.36
C ALA A 57 14.87 2.88 -5.43
N THR A 58 13.90 2.50 -4.59
CA THR A 58 14.03 1.31 -3.72
C THR A 58 14.23 0.04 -4.54
N ILE A 59 13.44 -0.16 -5.61
CA ILE A 59 13.58 -1.31 -6.51
C ILE A 59 14.95 -1.30 -7.21
N ALA A 60 15.39 -0.14 -7.71
CA ALA A 60 16.69 -0.01 -8.38
C ALA A 60 17.88 -0.36 -7.47
N ASN A 61 17.73 -0.16 -6.15
CA ASN A 61 18.73 -0.52 -5.14
C ASN A 61 18.61 -1.97 -4.64
N GLY A 62 17.76 -2.81 -5.25
CA GLY A 62 17.57 -4.21 -4.89
C GLY A 62 16.56 -4.45 -3.76
N GLY A 63 15.81 -3.42 -3.35
CA GLY A 63 14.67 -3.59 -2.44
C GLY A 63 13.46 -4.21 -3.15
N ASN A 64 12.48 -4.66 -2.37
CA ASN A 64 11.23 -5.24 -2.89
C ASN A 64 10.12 -4.19 -3.10
N GLY A 65 10.35 -2.95 -2.70
CA GLY A 65 9.40 -1.85 -2.82
C GLY A 65 8.15 -1.98 -1.95
N SER A 66 8.09 -2.95 -1.02
CA SER A 66 6.94 -3.12 -0.11
C SER A 66 6.94 -2.12 1.04
N LEU A 67 8.11 -1.60 1.40
CA LEU A 67 8.29 -0.57 2.40
C LEU A 67 9.26 0.47 1.87
N ILE A 68 8.83 1.72 1.78
CA ILE A 68 9.62 2.81 1.22
C ILE A 68 9.57 4.02 2.14
N ASN A 69 10.64 4.81 2.13
CA ASN A 69 10.68 6.10 2.80
C ASN A 69 10.56 7.21 1.74
N ALA A 70 9.42 7.89 1.69
CA ALA A 70 9.10 8.87 0.66
C ALA A 70 9.20 10.30 1.19
N PHE A 71 9.90 11.17 0.47
CA PHE A 71 9.97 12.60 0.80
C PHE A 71 8.72 13.33 0.32
N SER A 72 8.15 14.22 1.14
CA SER A 72 7.09 15.14 0.73
C SER A 72 7.64 16.53 0.43
N PRO A 73 7.52 17.02 -0.81
CA PRO A 73 7.90 18.40 -1.12
C PRO A 73 6.97 19.44 -0.49
N VAL A 74 5.78 19.04 -0.05
CA VAL A 74 4.78 19.94 0.56
C VAL A 74 5.08 20.19 2.03
N THR A 75 5.45 19.15 2.78
CA THR A 75 5.72 19.25 4.23
C THR A 75 7.21 19.25 4.55
N LEU A 76 8.08 18.95 3.58
CA LEU A 76 9.53 18.81 3.74
C LEU A 76 9.94 17.70 4.72
N GLN A 77 9.11 16.66 4.84
CA GLN A 77 9.33 15.52 5.73
C GLN A 77 9.39 14.21 4.95
N PHE A 78 9.95 13.19 5.60
CA PHE A 78 9.91 11.82 5.10
C PHE A 78 8.79 11.02 5.77
N TYR A 79 8.09 10.22 4.99
CA TYR A 79 7.01 9.35 5.44
C TYR A 79 7.29 7.92 5.04
N LEU A 80 7.11 7.01 6.01
CA LEU A 80 7.14 5.59 5.76
C LEU A 80 5.83 5.17 5.07
N MET A 81 5.94 4.50 3.93
CA MET A 81 4.81 4.04 3.12
C MET A 81 4.92 2.52 2.92
N HIS A 82 3.81 1.83 3.14
CA HIS A 82 3.63 0.41 2.87
C HIS A 82 2.95 0.26 1.51
N CYS A 83 3.62 -0.42 0.59
CA CYS A 83 3.19 -0.53 -0.79
C CYS A 83 2.85 -1.97 -1.16
N ASN A 84 1.70 -2.14 -1.80
CA ASN A 84 1.28 -3.38 -2.44
C ASN A 84 1.28 -3.16 -3.97
N PRO A 85 2.26 -3.72 -4.72
CA PRO A 85 2.43 -3.46 -6.14
C PRO A 85 1.40 -4.16 -7.05
N ASN A 86 0.52 -5.00 -6.49
CA ASN A 86 -0.38 -5.86 -7.26
C ASN A 86 -1.85 -5.55 -6.99
N GLY A 87 -2.25 -4.29 -7.19
CA GLY A 87 -3.61 -3.81 -7.01
C GLY A 87 -4.30 -3.49 -8.34
N THR A 88 -5.63 -3.56 -8.34
CA THR A 88 -6.46 -2.94 -9.38
C THR A 88 -7.17 -1.75 -8.75
N VAL A 89 -7.09 -0.58 -9.38
CA VAL A 89 -7.64 0.67 -8.85
C VAL A 89 -8.56 1.32 -9.88
N HIS A 90 -9.64 1.92 -9.40
CA HIS A 90 -10.56 2.71 -10.20
C HIS A 90 -10.25 4.19 -10.04
N LEU A 91 -10.15 4.91 -11.15
CA LEU A 91 -9.89 6.35 -11.16
C LEU A 91 -11.20 7.13 -11.33
N ASN A 92 -11.22 8.36 -10.83
CA ASN A 92 -12.36 9.27 -10.97
C ASN A 92 -12.68 9.64 -12.44
N THR A 93 -11.79 9.31 -13.37
CA THR A 93 -12.00 9.42 -14.82
C THR A 93 -12.79 8.25 -15.42
N GLY A 94 -13.15 7.24 -14.60
CA GLY A 94 -13.78 5.99 -15.06
C GLY A 94 -12.80 4.95 -15.60
N GLU A 95 -11.50 5.23 -15.57
CA GLU A 95 -10.47 4.26 -15.94
C GLU A 95 -10.16 3.28 -14.82
N THR A 96 -9.80 2.06 -15.20
CA THR A 96 -9.24 1.05 -14.30
C THR A 96 -7.77 0.84 -14.63
N LYS A 97 -6.89 0.82 -13.62
CA LYS A 97 -5.45 0.59 -13.79
C LYS A 97 -4.98 -0.56 -12.90
N TYR A 98 -4.02 -1.31 -13.41
CA TYR A 98 -3.17 -2.15 -12.56
C TYR A 98 -2.12 -1.23 -11.94
N ALA A 99 -2.11 -1.12 -10.63
CA ALA A 99 -1.37 -0.11 -9.91
C ALA A 99 -0.79 -0.67 -8.60
N ALA A 100 0.30 -0.05 -8.15
CA ALA A 100 0.71 -0.16 -6.78
C ALA A 100 -0.15 0.75 -5.91
N LEU A 101 -0.61 0.24 -4.77
CA LEU A 101 -1.26 1.01 -3.71
C LEU A 101 -0.28 1.18 -2.56
N CYS A 102 0.02 2.41 -2.17
CA CYS A 102 0.86 2.75 -1.04
C CYS A 102 0.07 3.53 0.01
N VAL A 103 0.10 3.02 1.23
CA VAL A 103 -0.55 3.63 2.41
C VAL A 103 0.49 3.96 3.48
N GLY A 104 0.36 5.10 4.15
CA GLY A 104 1.28 5.45 5.23
C GLY A 104 1.25 6.92 5.63
N GLY A 105 2.21 7.32 6.46
CA GLY A 105 2.26 8.67 7.02
C GLY A 105 1.02 9.02 7.85
N ASN A 106 0.35 10.12 7.51
CA ASN A 106 -0.87 10.62 8.16
C ASN A 106 -2.11 10.27 7.31
N ASP A 107 -2.43 8.98 7.20
CA ASP A 107 -3.53 8.47 6.36
C ASP A 107 -3.39 8.85 4.87
N ALA A 108 -2.15 8.92 4.38
CA ALA A 108 -1.89 9.15 2.97
C ALA A 108 -2.10 7.85 2.19
N GLU A 109 -2.92 7.95 1.13
CA GLU A 109 -3.23 6.84 0.25
C GLU A 109 -2.93 7.26 -1.20
N VAL A 110 -1.93 6.60 -1.78
CA VAL A 110 -1.34 6.93 -3.07
C VAL A 110 -1.38 5.70 -3.94
N VAL A 111 -1.74 5.88 -5.21
CA VAL A 111 -1.61 4.85 -6.24
C VAL A 111 -0.70 5.32 -7.37
N PHE A 112 -0.03 4.37 -8.02
CA PHE A 112 0.73 4.65 -9.24
C PHE A 112 0.80 3.42 -10.14
N TRP A 113 0.96 3.65 -11.44
CA TRP A 113 0.99 2.64 -12.49
C TRP A 113 2.05 2.94 -13.55
#